data_AF-A0A242CVW0-F1
#
_entry.id   AF-A0A242CVW0-F1
#
_cell.length_a   1.000
_cell.length_b   1.000
_cell.length_c   1.000
_cell.angle_alpha   90.00
_cell.angle_beta   90.00
_cell.angle_gamma   90.00
#
_symmetry.space_group_name_H-M   'P 1'
#
loop_
_entity.id
_entity.type
_entity.pdbx_description
1 polymer ?
#
loop_
_entity_poly.entity_id
_entity_poly.type
_entity_poly.pdbx_seq_one_letter_code
_entity_poly.pdbx_strand_id
1 'polypeptide(L)'
;MKIKYLLKQLDYGEYQAGRVIWIRTLKDELLIKLNVLDKDGVILYRITEPPESDSYEIEQKYLTAKHLEVIEDFIKGYEPEFECEDEDDITLMLGEFGNQLARRHWLARDSKKTKKMMVDYYLYSTNDYNEERLSRTDYLDSSLTMDEVIEKHLLPKMIEADALNKIDVTIAEAGEVNSYQVMIEEVEGWE
;
A
#
# COMPACT_ATOMS: atom_id res chain seq x y z
N MET A 1 29.44 -0.92 1.62
CA MET A 1 28.35 0.03 1.39
C MET A 1 27.60 0.23 2.69
N LYS A 2 27.47 1.47 3.16
CA LYS A 2 26.58 1.84 4.26
C LYS A 2 25.45 2.65 3.65
N ILE A 3 24.21 2.32 4.00
CA ILE A 3 23.03 3.00 3.47
C ILE A 3 22.39 3.74 4.63
N LYS A 4 22.17 5.04 4.45
CA LYS A 4 21.37 5.84 5.37
C LYS A 4 19.96 5.91 4.80
N TYR A 5 18.98 5.44 5.56
CA TYR A 5 17.58 5.45 5.15
C TYR A 5 16.67 5.86 6.31
N LEU A 6 15.52 6.41 5.96
CA LEU A 6 14.41 6.67 6.88
C LEU A 6 13.41 5.54 6.78
N LEU A 7 12.95 5.07 7.94
CA LEU A 7 11.87 4.10 8.07
C LEU A 7 10.68 4.74 8.77
N LYS A 8 9.51 4.71 8.12
CA LYS A 8 8.26 5.20 8.69
C LYS A 8 7.23 4.10 8.68
N GLN A 9 6.60 3.82 9.83
CA GLN A 9 5.46 2.92 9.89
C GLN A 9 4.20 3.63 9.38
N LEU A 10 3.42 2.93 8.57
CA LEU A 10 2.18 3.42 7.98
C LEU A 10 0.98 2.87 8.79
N ASP A 11 0.07 3.76 9.17
CA ASP A 11 -1.10 3.44 10.00
C ASP A 11 -2.40 3.69 9.24
N TYR A 12 -3.27 2.69 9.21
CA TYR A 12 -4.57 2.73 8.55
C TYR A 12 -5.73 2.77 9.56
N GLY A 13 -5.42 2.99 10.84
CA GLY A 13 -6.36 2.93 11.94
C GLY A 13 -7.05 1.58 12.05
N GLU A 14 -8.25 1.60 12.63
CA GLU A 14 -9.09 0.42 12.80
C GLU A 14 -10.01 0.15 11.59
N TYR A 15 -9.73 0.78 10.44
CA TYR A 15 -10.50 0.58 9.22
C TYR A 15 -10.24 -0.81 8.62
N GLN A 16 -11.25 -1.37 7.97
CA GLN A 16 -11.18 -2.73 7.44
C GLN A 16 -11.74 -2.81 6.02
N ALA A 17 -11.16 -3.70 5.22
CA ALA A 17 -11.77 -4.09 3.96
C ALA A 17 -12.81 -5.19 4.20
N GLY A 18 -14.05 -4.91 3.79
CA GLY A 18 -15.16 -5.86 3.79
C GLY A 18 -15.53 -6.30 2.38
N ARG A 19 -15.92 -7.57 2.21
CA ARG A 19 -16.41 -8.12 0.93
C ARG A 19 -15.50 -7.75 -0.26
N VAL A 20 -14.21 -8.06 -0.14
CA VAL A 20 -13.24 -7.86 -1.23
C VAL A 20 -13.48 -8.90 -2.32
N ILE A 21 -13.81 -8.45 -3.54
CA ILE A 21 -14.05 -9.29 -4.71
C ILE A 21 -13.07 -8.87 -5.80
N TRP A 22 -12.20 -9.80 -6.19
CA TRP A 22 -11.29 -9.67 -7.32
C TRP A 22 -11.94 -10.35 -8.53
N ILE A 23 -12.17 -9.61 -9.60
CA ILE A 23 -12.82 -10.09 -10.81
C ILE A 23 -11.82 -10.00 -11.96
N ARG A 24 -11.53 -11.13 -12.60
CA ARG A 24 -10.80 -11.17 -13.86
C ARG A 24 -11.83 -11.17 -14.99
N THR A 25 -11.81 -10.15 -15.84
CA THR A 25 -12.74 -10.04 -16.96
C THR A 25 -12.41 -11.09 -18.03
N LEU A 26 -13.30 -11.26 -19.00
CA LEU A 26 -13.05 -12.17 -20.15
C LEU A 26 -11.88 -11.71 -21.03
N LYS A 27 -11.45 -10.45 -20.90
CA LYS A 27 -10.29 -9.88 -21.58
C LYS A 27 -9.01 -9.96 -20.75
N ASP A 28 -9.04 -10.69 -19.64
CA ASP A 28 -7.94 -10.80 -18.67
C ASP A 28 -7.64 -9.53 -17.87
N GLU A 29 -8.55 -8.53 -17.90
CA GLU A 29 -8.41 -7.31 -17.12
C GLU A 29 -8.82 -7.56 -15.66
N LEU A 30 -8.27 -6.79 -14.72
CA LEU A 30 -8.59 -6.91 -13.29
C LEU A 30 -9.55 -5.81 -12.85
N LEU A 31 -10.58 -6.18 -12.11
CA LEU A 31 -11.49 -5.26 -11.44
C LEU A 31 -11.60 -5.65 -9.97
N ILE A 32 -11.67 -4.64 -9.10
CA ILE A 32 -11.79 -4.82 -7.65
C ILE A 32 -13.07 -4.17 -7.17
N LYS A 33 -13.77 -4.86 -6.26
CA LYS A 33 -14.89 -4.30 -5.50
C LYS A 33 -14.68 -4.57 -4.03
N LEU A 34 -14.82 -3.55 -3.20
CA LEU A 34 -14.78 -3.70 -1.75
C LEU A 34 -15.69 -2.70 -1.02
N ASN A 35 -15.99 -3.02 0.23
CA ASN A 35 -16.51 -2.08 1.21
C ASN A 35 -15.36 -1.61 2.09
N VAL A 36 -15.29 -0.33 2.39
CA VAL A 36 -14.47 0.19 3.49
C VAL A 36 -15.33 0.31 4.73
N LEU A 37 -14.89 -0.34 5.80
CA LEU A 37 -15.58 -0.41 7.08
C LEU A 37 -14.82 0.39 8.13
N ASP A 38 -15.55 0.98 9.09
CA ASP A 38 -14.95 1.45 10.33
C ASP A 38 -14.69 0.30 11.32
N LYS A 39 -14.20 0.64 12.51
CA LYS A 39 -13.90 -0.30 13.60
C LYS A 39 -15.10 -1.12 14.08
N ASP A 40 -16.30 -0.57 13.94
CA ASP A 40 -17.55 -1.18 14.41
C ASP A 40 -18.19 -2.02 13.28
N GLY A 41 -17.53 -2.11 12.12
CA GLY A 41 -17.99 -2.85 10.95
C GLY A 41 -19.04 -2.11 10.11
N VAL A 42 -19.24 -0.81 10.34
CA VAL A 42 -20.16 0.02 9.56
C VAL A 42 -19.55 0.30 8.19
N ILE A 43 -20.31 0.06 7.12
CA ILE A 43 -19.87 0.37 5.75
C ILE A 43 -19.87 1.89 5.57
N LEU A 44 -18.70 2.49 5.44
CA LEU A 44 -18.55 3.92 5.20
C LEU A 44 -18.80 4.26 3.73
N TYR A 45 -18.17 3.49 2.84
CA TYR A 45 -18.32 3.62 1.39
C TYR A 45 -17.94 2.32 0.69
N ARG A 46 -18.27 2.21 -0.60
CA ARG A 46 -17.80 1.13 -1.47
C ARG A 46 -16.94 1.67 -2.58
N ILE A 47 -15.98 0.87 -2.98
CA ILE A 47 -15.06 1.16 -4.08
C ILE A 47 -15.32 0.13 -5.17
N THR A 48 -15.39 0.62 -6.41
CA THR A 48 -15.12 -0.19 -7.59
C THR A 48 -13.91 0.41 -8.31
N GLU A 49 -12.90 -0.39 -8.56
CA GLU A 49 -11.81 -0.05 -9.49
C GLU A 49 -12.12 -0.72 -10.82
N PRO A 50 -12.55 0.05 -11.84
CA PRO A 50 -12.77 -0.48 -13.17
C PRO A 50 -11.45 -0.91 -13.80
N PRO A 51 -11.46 -1.90 -14.71
CA PRO A 51 -10.25 -2.25 -15.43
C PRO A 51 -9.79 -1.10 -16.31
N GLU A 52 -8.47 -0.90 -16.40
CA GLU A 52 -7.82 0.13 -17.25
C GLU A 52 -8.24 1.58 -16.93
N SER A 53 -8.74 1.84 -15.71
CA SER A 53 -9.14 3.16 -15.25
C SER A 53 -8.08 3.78 -14.34
N ASP A 54 -7.76 5.04 -14.58
CA ASP A 54 -6.88 5.85 -13.70
C ASP A 54 -7.65 6.43 -12.49
N SER A 55 -8.82 5.86 -12.17
CA SER A 55 -9.76 6.40 -11.20
C SER A 55 -10.74 5.34 -10.67
N TYR A 56 -11.46 5.71 -9.61
CA TYR A 56 -12.31 4.85 -8.80
C TYR A 56 -13.78 5.29 -8.84
N GLU A 57 -14.69 4.34 -8.77
CA GLU A 57 -16.10 4.63 -8.49
C GLU A 57 -16.38 4.49 -6.99
N ILE A 58 -16.85 5.57 -6.36
CA ILE A 58 -17.14 5.61 -4.92
C ILE A 58 -18.64 5.68 -4.67
N GLU A 59 -19.18 4.66 -4.01
CA GLU A 59 -20.57 4.66 -3.50
C GLU A 59 -20.57 5.00 -2.01
N GLN A 60 -20.88 6.26 -1.67
CA GLN A 60 -20.94 6.71 -0.28
C GLN A 60 -22.11 6.06 0.49
N LYS A 61 -21.88 5.78 1.79
CA LYS A 61 -22.88 5.26 2.72
C LYS A 61 -22.91 6.09 4.00
N TYR A 62 -22.10 5.75 4.99
CA TYR A 62 -22.00 6.44 6.28
C TYR A 62 -20.69 7.23 6.43
N LEU A 63 -20.06 7.58 5.30
CA LEU A 63 -18.87 8.42 5.28
C LEU A 63 -19.22 9.83 5.80
N THR A 64 -18.37 10.37 6.69
CA THR A 64 -18.57 11.69 7.31
C THR A 64 -17.35 12.56 7.05
N ALA A 65 -17.46 13.88 7.24
CA ALA A 65 -16.31 14.79 7.14
C ALA A 65 -15.15 14.38 8.07
N LYS A 66 -15.45 13.93 9.28
CA LYS A 66 -14.43 13.41 10.21
C LYS A 66 -13.72 12.17 9.67
N HIS A 67 -14.44 11.30 8.95
CA HIS A 67 -13.80 10.15 8.31
C HIS A 67 -12.88 10.58 7.17
N LEU A 68 -13.26 11.60 6.41
CA LEU A 68 -12.41 12.17 5.36
C LEU A 68 -11.14 12.77 5.95
N GLU A 69 -11.25 13.62 6.98
CA GLU A 69 -10.09 14.22 7.67
C GLU A 69 -9.12 13.15 8.18
N VAL A 70 -9.61 12.09 8.81
CA VAL A 70 -8.77 11.01 9.33
C VAL A 70 -8.08 10.22 8.20
N ILE A 71 -8.80 9.94 7.11
CA ILE A 71 -8.22 9.25 5.96
C ILE A 71 -7.18 10.12 5.26
N GLU A 72 -7.47 11.41 5.10
CA GLU A 72 -6.55 12.41 4.55
C GLU A 72 -5.28 12.51 5.40
N ASP A 73 -5.39 12.53 6.72
CA ASP A 73 -4.25 12.52 7.64
C ASP A 73 -3.38 11.27 7.46
N PHE A 74 -3.98 10.10 7.23
CA PHE A 74 -3.22 8.88 6.92
C PHE A 74 -2.47 9.01 5.59
N ILE A 75 -3.15 9.49 4.54
CA ILE A 75 -2.54 9.67 3.21
C ILE A 75 -1.42 10.71 3.26
N LYS A 76 -1.62 11.86 3.92
CA LYS A 76 -0.58 12.86 4.17
C LYS A 76 0.56 12.33 5.03
N GLY A 77 0.26 11.36 5.89
CA GLY A 77 1.26 10.55 6.56
C GLY A 77 2.20 9.83 5.60
N TYR A 78 1.76 9.47 4.40
CA TYR A 78 2.54 8.69 3.43
C TYR A 78 3.12 9.58 2.32
N GLU A 79 2.35 10.58 1.94
CA GLU A 79 2.59 11.54 0.87
C GLU A 79 2.29 12.94 1.42
N PRO A 80 3.26 13.60 2.09
CA PRO A 80 3.03 14.89 2.73
C PRO A 80 2.62 16.02 1.77
N GLU A 81 2.97 15.86 0.50
CA GLU A 81 2.64 16.78 -0.60
C GLU A 81 1.23 16.52 -1.18
N PHE A 82 0.50 15.51 -0.68
CA PHE A 82 -0.87 15.23 -1.13
C PHE A 82 -1.80 16.37 -0.73
N GLU A 83 -2.41 17.00 -1.72
CA GLU A 83 -3.41 18.05 -1.55
C GLU A 83 -4.76 17.53 -2.04
N CYS A 84 -5.80 17.73 -1.22
CA CYS A 84 -7.16 17.32 -1.53
C CYS A 84 -7.97 18.58 -1.83
N GLU A 85 -7.94 19.04 -3.09
CA GLU A 85 -8.52 20.33 -3.48
C GLU A 85 -9.95 20.18 -4.03
N ASP A 86 -10.24 19.06 -4.69
CA ASP A 86 -11.52 18.84 -5.37
C ASP A 86 -12.12 17.44 -5.17
N GLU A 87 -13.25 17.17 -5.85
CA GLU A 87 -13.96 15.89 -5.75
C GLU A 87 -13.20 14.72 -6.39
N ASP A 88 -12.35 14.99 -7.39
CA ASP A 88 -11.54 13.97 -8.06
C ASP A 88 -10.39 13.54 -7.13
N ASP A 89 -9.76 14.48 -6.42
CA ASP A 89 -8.76 14.18 -5.39
C ASP A 89 -9.36 13.36 -4.23
N ILE A 90 -10.56 13.70 -3.77
CA ILE A 90 -11.28 12.93 -2.74
C ILE A 90 -11.52 11.50 -3.24
N THR A 91 -11.94 11.35 -4.50
CA THR A 91 -12.22 10.06 -5.12
C THR A 91 -10.96 9.20 -5.20
N LEU A 92 -9.85 9.79 -5.64
CA LEU A 92 -8.55 9.15 -5.70
C LEU A 92 -8.08 8.73 -4.31
N MET A 93 -8.12 9.64 -3.34
CA MET A 93 -7.74 9.40 -1.94
C MET A 93 -8.51 8.21 -1.33
N LEU A 94 -9.84 8.22 -1.47
CA LEU A 94 -10.70 7.16 -0.92
C LEU A 94 -10.49 5.82 -1.61
N GLY A 95 -10.26 5.85 -2.93
CA GLY A 95 -9.95 4.68 -3.75
C GLY A 95 -8.63 4.04 -3.35
N GLU A 96 -7.55 4.81 -3.33
CA GLU A 96 -6.22 4.37 -2.90
C GLU A 96 -6.27 3.81 -1.48
N PHE A 97 -6.88 4.53 -0.53
CA PHE A 97 -6.98 4.07 0.85
C PHE A 97 -7.66 2.70 0.95
N GLY A 98 -8.79 2.51 0.28
CA GLY A 98 -9.47 1.21 0.34
C GLY A 98 -8.78 0.11 -0.46
N ASN A 99 -8.06 0.44 -1.53
CA ASN A 99 -7.20 -0.52 -2.22
C ASN A 99 -6.07 -1.03 -1.32
N GLN A 100 -5.44 -0.14 -0.55
CA GLN A 100 -4.45 -0.54 0.46
C GLN A 100 -5.08 -1.45 1.53
N LEU A 101 -6.30 -1.12 2.01
CA LEU A 101 -7.02 -2.02 2.93
C LEU A 101 -7.32 -3.39 2.31
N ALA A 102 -7.72 -3.44 1.03
CA ALA A 102 -8.00 -4.69 0.32
C ALA A 102 -6.75 -5.57 0.19
N ARG A 103 -5.61 -4.95 -0.16
CA ARG A 103 -4.30 -5.62 -0.21
C ARG A 103 -3.89 -6.14 1.17
N ARG A 104 -3.97 -5.31 2.20
CA ARG A 104 -3.68 -5.72 3.59
C ARG A 104 -4.54 -6.90 4.03
N HIS A 105 -5.85 -6.87 3.72
CA HIS A 105 -6.76 -7.97 4.01
C HIS A 105 -6.36 -9.26 3.25
N TRP A 106 -5.99 -9.16 1.97
CA TRP A 106 -5.50 -10.29 1.19
C TRP A 106 -4.24 -10.90 1.81
N LEU A 107 -3.26 -10.08 2.15
CA LEU A 107 -1.99 -10.49 2.75
C LEU A 107 -2.19 -11.16 4.13
N ALA A 108 -3.06 -10.61 4.98
CA ALA A 108 -3.42 -11.21 6.25
C ALA A 108 -4.00 -12.62 6.06
N ARG A 109 -4.96 -12.76 5.14
CA ARG A 109 -5.62 -14.04 4.87
C ARG A 109 -4.63 -15.08 4.34
N ASP A 110 -3.81 -14.71 3.37
CA ASP A 110 -2.95 -15.65 2.66
C ASP A 110 -1.69 -16.01 3.45
N SER A 111 -1.10 -15.08 4.20
CA SER A 111 0.02 -15.37 5.11
C SER A 111 -0.40 -16.39 6.20
N LYS A 112 -1.60 -16.23 6.76
CA LYS A 112 -2.17 -17.19 7.72
C LYS A 112 -2.37 -18.58 7.12
N LYS A 113 -2.81 -18.65 5.85
CA LYS A 113 -3.05 -19.92 5.14
C LYS A 113 -1.75 -20.62 4.76
N THR A 114 -0.78 -19.87 4.26
CA THR A 114 0.48 -20.40 3.70
C THR A 114 1.55 -20.65 4.75
N LYS A 115 1.43 -20.01 5.92
CA LYS A 115 2.47 -19.99 6.98
C LYS A 115 3.82 -19.45 6.47
N LYS A 116 3.78 -18.62 5.43
CA LYS A 116 4.94 -17.91 4.89
C LYS A 116 4.82 -16.44 5.25
N MET A 117 5.98 -15.79 5.36
CA MET A 117 6.05 -14.35 5.33
C MET A 117 5.81 -13.88 3.89
N MET A 118 4.87 -12.97 3.70
CA MET A 118 4.58 -12.34 2.42
C MET A 118 5.07 -10.89 2.48
N VAL A 119 5.83 -10.48 1.48
CA VAL A 119 6.39 -9.12 1.37
C VAL A 119 5.88 -8.53 0.07
N ASP A 120 4.86 -7.69 0.17
CA ASP A 120 4.29 -6.93 -0.95
C ASP A 120 4.90 -5.54 -0.96
N TYR A 121 5.48 -5.12 -2.08
CA TYR A 121 6.17 -3.84 -2.11
C TYR A 121 6.11 -3.17 -3.48
N TYR A 122 6.25 -1.84 -3.43
CA TYR A 122 6.37 -0.95 -4.56
C TYR A 122 7.70 -0.21 -4.46
N LEU A 123 8.47 -0.24 -5.54
CA LEU A 123 9.67 0.59 -5.69
C LEU A 123 9.35 1.73 -6.65
N TYR A 124 9.73 2.96 -6.28
CA TYR A 124 9.53 4.14 -7.11
C TYR A 124 10.58 5.22 -6.80
N SER A 125 10.68 6.20 -7.70
CA SER A 125 11.51 7.38 -7.53
C SER A 125 10.66 8.59 -7.15
N THR A 126 11.16 9.42 -6.26
CA THR A 126 10.57 10.76 -6.00
C THR A 126 11.12 11.83 -6.95
N ASN A 127 12.12 11.50 -7.78
CA ASN A 127 12.87 12.46 -8.58
C ASN A 127 12.42 12.53 -10.04
N ASP A 128 11.74 11.50 -10.54
CA ASP A 128 11.28 11.42 -11.93
C ASP A 128 9.80 11.02 -11.95
N TYR A 129 8.95 11.90 -12.49
CA TYR A 129 7.49 11.70 -12.63
C TYR A 129 7.14 10.70 -13.76
N ASN A 130 8.13 10.08 -14.42
CA ASN A 130 7.90 9.04 -15.42
C ASN A 130 8.01 7.66 -14.76
N GLU A 131 6.83 7.09 -14.53
CA GLU A 131 6.49 6.14 -13.48
C GLU A 131 6.81 4.67 -13.81
N GLU A 132 8.05 4.22 -13.59
CA GLU A 132 8.27 2.78 -13.37
C GLU A 132 7.99 2.42 -11.91
N ARG A 133 6.71 2.19 -11.59
CA ARG A 133 6.29 1.57 -10.32
C ARG A 133 6.42 0.06 -10.42
N LEU A 134 7.46 -0.50 -9.80
CA LEU A 134 7.63 -1.95 -9.73
C LEU A 134 6.83 -2.51 -8.55
N SER A 135 5.64 -3.04 -8.82
CA SER A 135 4.84 -3.81 -7.85
C SER A 135 5.27 -5.27 -7.85
N ARG A 136 5.63 -5.82 -6.69
CA ARG A 136 5.99 -7.23 -6.56
C ARG A 136 5.60 -7.79 -5.19
N THR A 137 5.21 -9.06 -5.17
CA THR A 137 4.99 -9.80 -3.94
C THR A 137 5.96 -10.98 -3.87
N ASP A 138 6.80 -11.00 -2.85
CA ASP A 138 7.71 -12.11 -2.58
C ASP A 138 7.23 -12.95 -1.38
N TYR A 139 7.64 -14.21 -1.36
CA TYR A 139 7.30 -15.16 -0.30
C TYR A 139 8.59 -15.64 0.36
N LEU A 140 8.78 -15.28 1.63
CA LEU A 140 10.00 -15.53 2.39
C LEU A 140 9.76 -16.55 3.52
N ASP A 141 10.85 -17.03 4.10
CA ASP A 141 10.82 -17.88 5.28
C ASP A 141 10.35 -17.10 6.52
N SER A 142 9.50 -17.74 7.33
CA SER A 142 8.85 -17.19 8.53
C SER A 142 9.77 -17.00 9.75
N SER A 143 11.05 -16.77 9.50
CA SER A 143 12.07 -16.56 10.55
C SER A 143 12.86 -15.27 10.37
N LEU A 144 12.63 -14.53 9.28
CA LEU A 144 13.25 -13.24 9.06
C LEU A 144 12.58 -12.19 9.93
N THR A 145 13.38 -11.31 10.50
CA THR A 145 12.87 -10.09 11.13
C THR A 145 12.55 -9.03 10.07
N MET A 146 11.72 -8.04 10.44
CA MET A 146 11.39 -6.90 9.57
C MET A 146 12.64 -6.17 9.07
N ASP A 147 13.62 -5.92 9.95
CA ASP A 147 14.88 -5.28 9.59
C ASP A 147 15.66 -6.12 8.57
N GLU A 148 15.65 -7.46 8.71
CA GLU A 148 16.31 -8.34 7.73
C GLU A 148 15.62 -8.33 6.38
N VAL A 149 14.29 -8.24 6.33
CA VAL A 149 13.55 -8.08 5.07
C VAL A 149 13.95 -6.76 4.40
N ILE A 150 13.98 -5.66 5.16
CA ILE A 150 14.34 -4.35 4.60
C ILE A 150 15.80 -4.35 4.14
N GLU A 151 16.73 -4.63 5.05
CA GLU A 151 18.17 -4.45 4.80
C GLU A 151 18.76 -5.50 3.84
N LYS A 152 18.35 -6.77 3.97
CA LYS A 152 18.97 -7.88 3.22
C LYS A 152 18.22 -8.22 1.94
N HIS A 153 16.93 -7.86 1.84
CA HIS A 153 16.09 -8.26 0.70
C HIS A 153 15.59 -7.09 -0.15
N LEU A 154 15.22 -5.96 0.46
CA LEU A 154 14.62 -4.84 -0.28
C LEU A 154 15.63 -3.75 -0.66
N LEU A 155 16.49 -3.31 0.27
CA LEU A 155 17.50 -2.28 -0.01
C LEU A 155 18.44 -2.66 -1.17
N PRO A 156 18.94 -3.91 -1.30
CA PRO A 156 19.79 -4.27 -2.43
C PRO A 156 19.08 -4.08 -3.78
N LYS A 157 17.77 -4.37 -3.85
CA LYS A 157 16.98 -4.20 -5.08
C LYS A 157 16.78 -2.74 -5.45
N MET A 158 16.64 -1.85 -4.47
CA MET A 158 16.60 -0.40 -4.75
C MET A 158 17.91 0.09 -5.34
N ILE A 159 19.03 -0.33 -4.75
CA ILE A 159 20.37 0.12 -5.14
C ILE A 159 20.71 -0.40 -6.54
N GLU A 160 20.37 -1.65 -6.83
CA GLU A 160 20.49 -2.20 -8.19
C GLU A 160 19.65 -1.44 -9.23
N ALA A 161 18.53 -0.85 -8.80
CA ALA A 161 17.66 -0.08 -9.68
C ALA A 161 18.16 1.36 -9.95
N ASP A 162 19.17 1.85 -9.20
CA ASP A 162 19.91 3.13 -9.28
C ASP A 162 19.04 4.42 -9.25
N ALA A 163 17.93 4.46 -9.97
CA ALA A 163 16.99 5.58 -10.04
C ALA A 163 15.88 5.56 -8.97
N LEU A 164 15.67 4.44 -8.27
CA LEU A 164 14.58 4.28 -7.29
C LEU A 164 15.07 4.56 -5.87
N ASN A 165 14.45 5.52 -5.19
CA ASN A 165 14.87 5.97 -3.85
C ASN A 165 13.81 5.79 -2.76
N LYS A 166 12.62 5.25 -3.09
CA LYS A 166 11.54 5.01 -2.13
C LYS A 166 10.91 3.61 -2.28
N ILE A 167 10.56 3.01 -1.15
CA ILE A 167 9.77 1.77 -1.05
C ILE A 167 8.53 2.04 -0.20
N ASP A 168 7.38 1.61 -0.69
CA ASP A 168 6.25 1.29 0.19
C ASP A 168 6.13 -0.23 0.28
N VAL A 169 6.26 -0.77 1.48
CA VAL A 169 6.29 -2.22 1.75
C VAL A 169 5.23 -2.60 2.78
N THR A 170 4.50 -3.67 2.50
CA THR A 170 3.60 -4.34 3.43
C THR A 170 4.09 -5.76 3.68
N ILE A 171 4.44 -6.05 4.94
CA ILE A 171 4.91 -7.36 5.40
C ILE A 171 3.76 -8.02 6.15
N ALA A 172 3.45 -9.26 5.78
CA ALA A 172 2.42 -10.06 6.42
C ALA A 172 2.94 -11.43 6.86
N GLU A 173 2.68 -11.80 8.10
CA GLU A 173 3.07 -13.07 8.67
C GLU A 173 2.03 -13.56 9.67
N ALA A 174 1.64 -14.83 9.57
CA ALA A 174 0.65 -15.46 10.45
C ALA A 174 -0.70 -14.73 10.58
N GLY A 175 -1.02 -13.84 9.63
CA GLY A 175 -2.22 -13.00 9.64
C GLY A 175 -2.03 -11.60 10.21
N GLU A 176 -0.87 -11.28 10.77
CA GLU A 176 -0.49 -9.93 11.16
C GLU A 176 0.09 -9.18 9.96
N VAL A 177 -0.22 -7.89 9.82
CA VAL A 177 0.15 -7.09 8.64
C VAL A 177 0.63 -5.71 9.07
N ASN A 178 1.87 -5.40 8.73
CA ASN A 178 2.51 -4.12 9.00
C ASN A 178 2.98 -3.48 7.69
N SER A 179 2.74 -2.19 7.54
CA SER A 179 3.13 -1.43 6.36
C SER A 179 4.16 -0.36 6.76
N TYR A 180 5.13 -0.15 5.90
CA TYR A 180 6.23 0.76 6.11
C TYR A 180 6.57 1.49 4.82
N GLN A 181 7.12 2.68 4.98
CA GLN A 181 7.76 3.44 3.94
C GLN A 181 9.25 3.55 4.25
N VAL A 182 10.08 3.27 3.25
CA VAL A 182 11.54 3.33 3.32
C VAL A 182 12.03 4.33 2.29
N MET A 183 12.80 5.33 2.72
CA MET A 183 13.40 6.32 1.82
C MET A 183 14.91 6.31 1.98
N ILE A 184 15.65 6.11 0.90
CA ILE A 184 17.10 6.22 0.89
C ILE A 184 17.48 7.71 0.92
N GLU A 185 18.25 8.11 1.92
CA GLU A 185 18.79 9.48 2.01
C GLU A 185 20.16 9.56 1.34
N GLU A 186 21.03 8.56 1.58
CA GLU A 186 22.40 8.56 1.11
C GLU A 186 22.95 7.13 1.01
N VAL A 187 23.76 6.89 -0.01
CA VAL A 187 24.50 5.63 -0.19
C VAL A 187 25.99 5.93 -0.07
N GLU A 188 26.60 5.58 1.06
CA GLU A 188 28.04 5.75 1.28
C GLU A 188 28.84 4.54 0.74
N GLY A 189 29.84 4.83 -0.11
CA GLY A 189 30.89 3.87 -0.47
C GLY A 189 30.78 3.22 -1.86
N TRP A 190 30.27 3.94 -2.86
CA TRP A 190 30.56 3.65 -4.27
C TRP A 190 31.76 4.50 -4.71
N GLU A 191 32.96 3.96 -4.56
CA GLU A 191 34.17 4.35 -5.32
C GLU A 191 34.69 3.13 -6.09
#